data_AF-A0A0M9AK46-F1
#
_entry.id   AF-A0A0M9AK46-F1
#
_cell.length_a   1.000
_cell.length_b   1.000
_cell.length_c   1.000
_cell.angle_alpha   90.00
_cell.angle_beta   90.00
_cell.angle_gamma   90.00
#
_symmetry.space_group_name_H-M   'P 1'
#
loop_
_entity.id
_entity.type
_entity.pdbx_description
1 polymer ?
#
loop_
_entity_poly.entity_id
_entity_poly.type
_entity_poly.pdbx_seq_one_letter_code
_entity_poly.pdbx_strand_id
1 'polypeptide(L)'
;MTSQPTVGEIVAITTTDSDPFLLVCAVDAEQVTGVLLADLSTETLHRLRASKPDTATRRQVATAVERADESMSFTVPLTDYVRVEHDSSRPEPFAGGKQ
;
A
#
# COMPACT_ATOMS: atom_id res chain seq x y z
N MET A 1 11.62 -6.17 -16.06
CA MET A 1 11.61 -6.84 -14.76
C MET A 1 10.98 -5.87 -13.78
N THR A 2 9.74 -6.12 -13.36
CA THR A 2 9.12 -5.34 -12.29
C THR A 2 9.81 -5.78 -11.00
N SER A 3 10.56 -4.89 -10.36
CA SER A 3 11.12 -5.17 -9.04
C SER A 3 9.97 -5.49 -8.08
N GLN A 4 10.17 -6.39 -7.12
CA GLN A 4 9.21 -6.67 -6.05
C GLN A 4 9.09 -5.45 -5.13
N PRO A 5 7.87 -5.07 -4.68
CA PRO A 5 7.70 -3.95 -3.76
C PRO A 5 8.39 -4.26 -2.44
N THR A 6 8.58 -3.22 -1.65
CA THR A 6 9.16 -3.29 -0.32
C THR A 6 8.11 -2.96 0.73
N VAL A 7 8.31 -3.46 1.95
CA VAL A 7 7.42 -3.16 3.08
C VAL A 7 7.33 -1.66 3.30
N GLY A 8 6.10 -1.14 3.37
CA GLY A 8 5.81 0.29 3.46
C GLY A 8 5.56 0.99 2.11
N GLU A 9 5.75 0.31 0.97
CA GLU A 9 5.29 0.81 -0.33
C GLU A 9 3.77 0.68 -0.47
N ILE A 10 3.19 1.51 -1.34
CA ILE A 10 1.77 1.44 -1.68
C ILE A 10 1.62 1.03 -3.14
N VAL A 11 0.84 -0.03 -3.35
CA VAL A 11 0.53 -0.59 -4.66
C VAL A 11 -0.97 -0.49 -4.92
N ALA A 12 -1.37 -0.42 -6.18
CA ALA A 12 -2.78 -0.54 -6.57
C ALA A 12 -3.01 -1.95 -7.11
N ILE A 13 -4.07 -2.60 -6.64
CA ILE A 13 -4.47 -3.95 -7.08
C ILE A 13 -5.23 -3.81 -8.39
N THR A 14 -4.70 -4.34 -9.49
CA THR A 14 -5.27 -4.13 -10.84
C THR A 14 -6.32 -5.15 -11.27
N THR A 15 -6.55 -6.18 -10.45
CA THR A 15 -7.58 -7.20 -10.72
C THR A 15 -8.98 -6.77 -10.37
N THR A 16 -9.12 -5.64 -9.68
CA THR A 16 -10.41 -5.12 -9.24
C THR A 16 -10.71 -3.83 -9.99
N ASP A 17 -11.94 -3.67 -10.48
CA ASP A 17 -12.39 -2.50 -11.23
C ASP A 17 -12.20 -1.16 -10.48
N SER A 18 -12.09 -1.22 -9.16
CA SER A 18 -11.87 -0.05 -8.28
C SER A 18 -10.40 0.29 -8.04
N ASP A 19 -9.46 -0.50 -8.57
CA ASP A 19 -8.00 -0.36 -8.37
C ASP A 19 -7.61 -0.03 -6.92
N PRO A 20 -8.04 -0.83 -5.91
CA PRO A 20 -7.88 -0.45 -4.52
C PRO A 20 -6.40 -0.40 -4.13
N PHE A 21 -6.06 0.57 -3.28
CA PHE A 21 -4.70 0.77 -2.79
C PHE A 21 -4.40 -0.15 -1.61
N LEU A 22 -3.24 -0.81 -1.66
CA LEU A 22 -2.74 -1.74 -0.67
C LEU A 22 -1.41 -1.22 -0.09
N LEU A 23 -1.36 -1.05 1.23
CA LEU A 23 -0.11 -0.81 1.96
C LEU A 23 0.61 -2.15 2.16
N VAL A 24 1.81 -2.27 1.62
CA VAL A 24 2.59 -3.51 1.68
C VAL A 24 3.13 -3.73 3.09
N CYS A 25 2.76 -4.85 3.72
CA CYS A 25 3.22 -5.25 5.05
C CYS A 25 4.27 -6.36 4.97
N ALA A 26 4.10 -7.30 4.03
CA ALA A 26 5.05 -8.38 3.79
C ALA A 26 5.11 -8.71 2.29
N VAL A 27 6.26 -9.22 1.85
CA VAL A 27 6.51 -9.59 0.45
C VAL A 27 7.22 -10.93 0.43
N ASP A 28 6.63 -11.87 -0.31
CA ASP A 28 7.17 -13.19 -0.58
C ASP A 28 7.64 -13.29 -2.03
N ALA A 29 8.21 -14.43 -2.41
CA ALA A 29 8.73 -14.67 -3.76
C ALA A 29 7.66 -14.52 -4.87
N GLU A 30 6.40 -14.79 -4.56
CA GLU A 30 5.30 -14.89 -5.53
C GLU A 30 4.10 -13.99 -5.22
N GLN A 31 4.05 -13.42 -4.02
CA GLN A 31 2.88 -12.69 -3.52
C GLN A 31 3.27 -11.55 -2.58
N VAL A 32 2.34 -10.60 -2.44
CA VAL A 32 2.43 -9.45 -1.55
C VAL A 32 1.28 -9.52 -0.58
N THR A 33 1.58 -9.36 0.70
CA THR A 33 0.57 -9.24 1.75
C THR A 33 0.54 -7.81 2.25
N GLY A 34 -0.65 -7.24 2.38
CA GLY A 34 -0.82 -5.87 2.83
C GLY A 34 -2.21 -5.60 3.39
N VAL A 35 -2.45 -4.35 3.77
CA VAL A 35 -3.75 -3.89 4.25
C VAL A 35 -4.29 -2.83 3.31
N LEU A 36 -5.60 -2.89 3.01
CA LEU A 36 -6.25 -1.92 2.15
C LEU A 36 -6.25 -0.54 2.83
N LEU A 37 -5.88 0.50 2.08
CA LEU A 37 -5.90 1.87 2.61
C LEU A 37 -7.32 2.30 3.04
N ALA A 38 -8.36 1.73 2.44
CA ALA A 38 -9.75 1.98 2.82
C ALA A 38 -10.12 1.42 4.21
N ASP A 39 -9.37 0.43 4.70
CA ASP A 39 -9.55 -0.20 6.01
C ASP A 39 -8.74 0.52 7.12
N LEU A 40 -7.78 1.35 6.73
CA LEU A 40 -6.92 2.06 7.67
C LEU A 40 -7.66 3.23 8.34
N SER A 41 -7.46 3.35 9.64
CA SER A 41 -7.85 4.54 10.41
C SER A 41 -7.34 5.83 9.78
N THR A 42 -8.13 6.90 9.84
CA THR A 42 -7.76 8.23 9.29
C THR A 42 -6.43 8.73 9.83
N GLU A 43 -6.13 8.46 11.11
CA GLU A 43 -4.85 8.80 11.72
C GLU A 43 -3.68 8.06 11.07
N THR A 44 -3.81 6.76 10.83
CA THR A 44 -2.80 5.93 10.16
C THR A 44 -2.55 6.42 8.74
N LEU A 45 -3.62 6.73 8.00
CA LEU A 45 -3.51 7.34 6.66
C LEU A 45 -2.80 8.68 6.70
N HIS A 46 -3.06 9.51 7.70
CA HIS A 46 -2.38 10.80 7.86
C HIS A 46 -0.88 10.61 8.11
N ARG A 47 -0.49 9.66 8.98
CA ARG A 47 0.92 9.34 9.22
C ARG A 47 1.60 8.81 7.95
N LEU A 48 0.92 7.94 7.20
CA LEU A 48 1.41 7.38 5.95
C LEU A 48 1.66 8.46 4.88
N ARG A 49 0.74 9.42 4.76
CA ARG A 49 0.87 10.58 3.86
C ARG A 49 1.98 11.54 4.31
N ALA A 50 2.09 11.81 5.60
CA ALA A 50 3.11 12.70 6.17
C ALA A 50 4.53 12.13 6.05
N SER A 51 4.66 10.81 5.94
CA SER A 51 5.95 10.12 5.91
C SER A 51 6.81 10.45 4.68
N LYS A 52 6.29 11.10 3.62
CA LYS A 52 6.95 11.18 2.29
C LYS A 52 7.31 9.75 1.78
N PRO A 53 7.94 9.54 0.62
CA PRO A 53 8.50 8.23 0.28
C PRO A 53 9.72 7.84 1.16
N ASP A 54 9.70 8.23 2.44
CA ASP A 54 10.64 7.74 3.44
C ASP A 54 10.26 6.30 3.80
N THR A 55 11.04 5.38 3.26
CA THR A 55 10.79 3.94 3.37
C THR A 55 10.85 3.46 4.82
N ALA A 56 11.64 4.10 5.69
CA ALA A 56 11.78 3.71 7.09
C ALA A 56 10.53 4.05 7.92
N THR A 57 9.99 5.26 7.76
CA THR A 57 8.80 5.69 8.50
C THR A 57 7.57 4.91 8.04
N ARG A 58 7.42 4.69 6.73
CA ARG A 58 6.30 3.88 6.22
C ARG A 58 6.38 2.42 6.61
N ARG A 59 7.59 1.85 6.69
CA ARG A 59 7.78 0.49 7.21
C ARG A 59 7.34 0.37 8.66
N GLN A 60 7.59 1.40 9.48
CA GLN A 60 7.09 1.43 10.86
C GLN A 60 5.55 1.46 10.90
N VAL A 61 4.91 2.27 10.03
CA VAL A 61 3.45 2.31 9.91
C VAL A 61 2.91 0.94 9.46
N ALA A 62 3.48 0.33 8.42
CA ALA A 62 3.05 -0.98 7.92
C ALA A 62 3.19 -2.08 8.99
N THR A 63 4.28 -2.04 9.76
CA THR A 63 4.49 -2.97 10.89
C THR A 63 3.50 -2.73 12.02
N ALA A 64 3.16 -1.46 12.31
CA ALA A 64 2.18 -1.13 13.35
C ALA A 64 0.77 -1.58 12.95
N VAL A 65 0.41 -1.40 11.68
CA VAL A 65 -0.85 -1.87 11.09
C VAL A 65 -0.93 -3.39 11.11
N GLU A 66 0.13 -4.10 10.68
CA GLU A 66 0.18 -5.56 10.71
C GLU A 66 -0.01 -6.13 12.13
N ARG A 67 0.50 -5.42 13.15
CA ARG A 67 0.34 -5.82 14.56
C ARG A 67 -1.03 -5.45 15.15
N ALA A 68 -1.74 -4.53 14.54
CA ALA A 68 -3.07 -4.18 14.96
C ALA A 68 -4.03 -5.27 14.45
N ASP A 69 -4.44 -6.17 15.36
CA ASP A 69 -5.29 -7.34 15.08
C ASP A 69 -6.64 -6.97 14.42
N GLU A 70 -7.01 -5.70 14.48
CA GLU A 70 -8.20 -5.11 13.86
C GLU A 70 -8.13 -4.95 12.33
N SER A 71 -6.94 -4.96 11.72
CA SER A 71 -6.78 -4.71 10.28
C SER A 71 -6.86 -6.00 9.46
N MET A 72 -7.74 -6.04 8.45
CA MET A 72 -7.85 -7.21 7.57
C MET A 72 -6.72 -7.21 6.54
N SER A 73 -5.92 -8.28 6.53
CA SER A 73 -4.83 -8.45 5.56
C SER A 73 -5.32 -9.11 4.26
N PHE A 74 -4.72 -8.68 3.15
CA PHE A 74 -5.00 -9.17 1.80
C PHE A 74 -3.70 -9.64 1.18
N THR A 75 -3.75 -10.82 0.56
CA THR A 75 -2.64 -11.37 -0.21
C THR A 75 -2.97 -11.30 -1.70
N VAL A 76 -2.07 -10.69 -2.47
CA VAL A 76 -2.21 -10.54 -3.92
C VAL A 76 -0.98 -11.10 -4.64
N PRO A 77 -1.14 -11.79 -5.78
CA PRO A 77 0.00 -12.26 -6.54
C PRO A 77 0.83 -11.10 -7.10
N LEU A 78 2.12 -11.34 -7.38
CA LEU A 78 2.99 -10.28 -7.88
C LEU A 78 2.63 -9.73 -9.27
N THR A 79 1.81 -10.48 -10.01
CA THR A 79 1.29 -10.12 -11.33
C THR A 79 0.11 -9.15 -11.30
N ASP A 80 -0.50 -8.96 -10.13
CA ASP A 80 -1.84 -8.38 -9.99
C ASP A 80 -1.82 -7.01 -9.29
N TYR A 81 -0.67 -6.34 -9.29
CA TYR A 81 -0.52 -4.99 -8.78
C TYR A 81 0.31 -4.08 -9.69
N VAL A 82 0.12 -2.77 -9.54
CA VAL A 82 1.00 -1.73 -10.09
C VAL A 82 1.52 -0.82 -8.98
N ARG A 83 2.76 -0.37 -9.11
CA ARG A 83 3.34 0.59 -8.16
C ARG A 83 2.80 1.99 -8.45
N VAL A 84 2.16 2.60 -7.47
CA VAL A 84 1.52 3.92 -7.64
C VAL A 84 2.56 5.05 -7.56
N GLU A 85 3.61 4.84 -6.79
CA GLU A 85 4.58 5.90 -6.44
C GLU A 85 5.73 6.04 -7.43
N HIS A 86 5.93 5.05 -8.29
CA HIS A 86 6.94 5.08 -9.35
C HIS A 86 6.36 5.58 -10.69
N ASP A 87 5.06 5.86 -10.75
CA ASP A 87 4.44 6.46 -11.91
C ASP A 87 4.49 7.99 -11.78
N SER A 88 5.59 8.59 -12.26
CA SER A 88 5.83 10.04 -12.27
C SER A 88 4.76 10.87 -13.00
N SER A 89 3.73 10.21 -13.54
CA SER A 89 2.61 10.80 -14.29
C SER A 89 1.38 11.09 -13.42
N ARG A 90 1.31 10.62 -12.16
CA ARG A 90 0.16 10.84 -11.29
C ARG A 90 0.38 12.05 -10.36
N PRO A 91 -0.42 13.13 -10.47
CA PRO A 91 -0.18 14.38 -9.74
C PRO A 91 -0.57 14.33 -8.25
N GLU A 92 -1.25 13.29 -7.76
CA GLU A 92 -1.66 13.23 -6.34
C GLU A 92 -1.37 11.86 -5.73
N PRO A 93 -0.73 11.81 -4.53
CA PRO A 93 -0.21 10.55 -4.00
C PRO A 93 -1.27 9.48 -3.76
N PHE A 94 -2.48 9.84 -3.30
CA PHE A 94 -3.51 8.85 -2.90
C PHE A 94 -4.92 9.43 -2.99
N ALA A 95 -5.34 9.91 -4.16
CA ALA A 95 -6.71 10.37 -4.40
C ALA A 95 -7.67 9.19 -4.54
N GLY A 96 -7.89 8.47 -3.43
CA GLY A 96 -9.09 7.67 -3.28
C GLY A 96 -10.27 8.62 -3.10
N GLY A 97 -11.14 8.68 -4.12
CA GLY A 97 -12.45 9.34 -4.07
C GLY A 97 -12.46 10.76 -4.62
N LYS A 98 -13.15 10.95 -5.76
CA LYS A 98 -13.63 12.26 -6.17
C LYS A 98 -14.77 12.71 -5.26
N GLN A 99 -14.63 13.94 -4.77
CA GLN A 99 -15.65 14.94 -4.41
C GLN A 99 -16.60 14.67 -3.24
#